data_AF-A0A519INR3-F1
#
_entry.id   AF-A0A519INR3-F1
#
_cell.length_a   1.000
_cell.length_b   1.000
_cell.length_c   1.000
_cell.angle_alpha   90.00
_cell.angle_beta   90.00
_cell.angle_gamma   90.00
#
_symmetry.space_group_name_H-M   'P 1'
#
loop_
_entity.id
_entity.type
_entity.pdbx_description
1 polymer ?
#
loop_
_entity_poly.entity_id
_entity_poly.type
_entity_poly.pdbx_seq_one_letter_code
_entity_poly.pdbx_strand_id
1 'polypeptide(L)'
;MRQLIHRTTALCSSLIAVGLLAACASTMPLPALEQARSAVSAAAGDPVVNQYAQVELKQATDALARADREWADDRDESETNHLAYIARQRAEIATNAARSRQLDANIQQAGSEADRIRLQARTQEADQARLRAQQAQAQAMSAEQRAAQQQANATAALAQASAAQDRVRALEAQLRDLEAQQTERGLLVTLGDVLFAFNKAELSAQAAPRLDKLANFLKQFPDRKLLIEGYTDSVGSDGYNRELSERRAQAVRDALVQRGVDGSRIAAFGYGKSHPVADNASPEGRAMNRRVEIVIADDKGNLRGR
;
A
#
# COMPACT_ATOMS: atom_id res chain seq x y z
N MET A 1 42.29 -13.16 -72.49
CA MET A 1 42.93 -11.90 -72.96
C MET A 1 43.62 -11.26 -71.76
N ARG A 2 44.83 -10.69 -71.78
CA ARG A 2 45.97 -10.60 -72.73
C ARG A 2 47.21 -10.37 -71.81
N GLN A 3 48.35 -11.07 -71.99
CA GLN A 3 49.63 -10.54 -72.53
C GLN A 3 50.20 -9.28 -71.81
N LEU A 4 51.49 -9.07 -71.54
CA LEU A 4 52.80 -9.74 -71.82
C LEU A 4 53.59 -9.84 -70.47
N ILE A 5 54.73 -10.51 -70.25
CA ILE A 5 55.72 -11.31 -71.03
C ILE A 5 56.76 -10.54 -71.89
N HIS A 6 57.79 -9.99 -71.23
CA HIS A 6 59.17 -9.88 -71.76
C HIS A 6 60.13 -10.48 -70.69
N ARG A 7 61.00 -11.45 -70.95
CA ARG A 7 62.13 -11.53 -71.92
C ARG A 7 63.22 -10.49 -71.63
N THR A 8 64.52 -10.75 -71.61
CA THR A 8 65.40 -11.96 -71.68
C THR A 8 66.83 -11.43 -71.55
N THR A 9 67.78 -12.18 -70.97
CA THR A 9 69.12 -12.48 -71.57
C THR A 9 69.98 -13.31 -70.62
N ALA A 10 70.61 -14.36 -71.14
CA ALA A 10 71.75 -15.02 -70.50
C ALA A 10 73.06 -14.35 -70.94
N LEU A 11 74.15 -14.54 -70.16
CA LEU A 11 75.35 -15.21 -70.67
C LEU A 11 76.30 -15.62 -69.54
N CYS A 12 77.12 -16.63 -69.82
CA CYS A 12 78.23 -17.09 -68.98
C CYS A 12 79.37 -16.05 -68.90
N SER A 13 80.15 -16.08 -67.82
CA SER A 13 81.61 -16.23 -67.90
C SER A 13 82.25 -16.51 -66.53
N SER A 14 83.06 -17.56 -66.52
CA SER A 14 84.02 -17.98 -65.48
C SER A 14 85.00 -16.87 -65.08
N LEU A 15 85.52 -16.88 -63.84
CA LEU A 15 86.96 -17.14 -63.55
C LEU A 15 87.42 -16.73 -62.12
N ILE A 16 88.40 -17.51 -61.63
CA ILE A 16 89.41 -17.18 -60.60
C ILE A 16 88.90 -17.06 -59.15
N ALA A 17 89.16 -18.12 -58.40
CA ALA A 17 89.36 -18.05 -56.97
C ALA A 17 90.73 -17.41 -56.65
N VAL A 18 90.77 -16.47 -55.71
CA VAL A 18 91.96 -16.16 -54.92
C VAL A 18 91.61 -16.36 -53.47
N GLY A 19 92.07 -17.48 -52.90
CA GLY A 19 91.93 -17.78 -51.48
C GLY A 19 92.89 -16.92 -50.67
N LEU A 20 92.43 -15.77 -50.19
CA LEU A 20 93.05 -15.11 -49.06
C LEU A 20 92.52 -15.75 -47.78
N LEU A 21 93.16 -16.85 -47.39
CA LEU A 21 93.10 -17.35 -46.01
C LEU A 21 93.80 -16.34 -45.10
N ALA A 22 93.10 -15.26 -44.79
CA ALA A 22 93.40 -14.47 -43.61
C ALA A 22 93.21 -15.40 -42.42
N ALA A 23 94.33 -15.88 -41.86
CA ALA A 23 94.36 -16.52 -40.56
C ALA A 23 94.06 -15.45 -39.50
N CYS A 24 92.80 -15.03 -39.41
CA CYS A 24 92.26 -14.46 -38.20
C CYS A 24 92.53 -15.49 -37.11
N ALA A 25 93.48 -15.20 -36.22
CA ALA A 25 93.76 -16.02 -35.07
C ALA A 25 92.47 -16.11 -34.25
N SER A 26 91.76 -17.23 -34.39
CA SER A 26 90.55 -17.52 -33.64
C SER A 26 90.96 -17.85 -32.21
N THR A 27 91.33 -16.82 -31.45
CA THR A 27 91.38 -16.87 -29.99
C THR A 27 89.98 -17.21 -29.53
N MET A 28 89.74 -18.50 -29.25
CA MET A 28 88.45 -18.95 -28.73
C MET A 28 88.17 -18.12 -27.46
N PRO A 29 87.04 -17.39 -27.40
CA PRO A 29 86.72 -16.60 -26.22
C PRO A 29 86.51 -17.55 -25.03
N LEU A 30 86.95 -17.11 -23.84
CA LEU A 30 86.73 -17.86 -22.61
C LEU A 30 85.25 -18.24 -22.46
N PRO A 31 84.90 -19.53 -22.29
CA PRO A 31 83.50 -19.96 -22.22
C PRO A 31 82.71 -19.26 -21.10
N ALA A 32 83.36 -18.90 -19.98
CA ALA A 32 82.72 -18.15 -18.90
C ALA A 32 82.35 -16.72 -19.31
N LEU A 33 83.22 -16.03 -20.06
CA LEU A 33 82.98 -14.67 -20.54
C LEU A 33 81.81 -14.66 -21.53
N GLU A 34 81.75 -15.63 -22.44
CA GLU A 34 80.63 -15.72 -23.40
C GLU A 34 79.31 -16.11 -22.73
N GLN A 35 79.34 -16.97 -21.70
CA GLN A 35 78.18 -17.22 -20.83
C GLN A 35 77.72 -15.96 -20.10
N ALA A 36 78.64 -15.14 -19.60
CA ALA A 36 78.33 -13.88 -18.93
C ALA A 36 77.70 -12.86 -19.89
N ARG A 37 78.25 -12.72 -21.12
CA ARG A 37 77.66 -11.89 -22.18
C ARG A 37 76.25 -12.33 -22.51
N SER A 38 76.03 -13.63 -22.72
CA SER A 38 74.71 -14.20 -23.01
C SER A 38 73.72 -13.94 -21.86
N ALA A 39 74.13 -14.13 -20.60
CA ALA A 39 73.28 -13.90 -19.44
C ALA A 39 72.91 -12.41 -19.25
N VAL A 40 73.88 -11.50 -19.40
CA VAL A 40 73.64 -10.05 -19.31
C VAL A 40 72.79 -9.56 -20.50
N SER A 41 73.04 -10.07 -21.71
CA SER A 41 72.24 -9.75 -22.89
C SER A 41 70.79 -10.24 -22.76
N ALA A 42 70.58 -11.45 -22.23
CA ALA A 42 69.25 -11.98 -21.94
C ALA A 42 68.51 -11.14 -20.88
N ALA A 43 69.19 -10.77 -19.79
CA ALA A 43 68.63 -9.89 -18.76
C ALA A 43 68.34 -8.47 -19.31
N ALA A 44 69.19 -7.93 -20.17
CA ALA A 44 68.97 -6.65 -20.85
C ALA A 44 67.84 -6.71 -21.90
N GLY A 45 67.57 -7.89 -22.47
CA GLY A 45 66.46 -8.13 -23.40
C GLY A 45 65.11 -8.36 -22.72
N ASP A 46 65.07 -8.67 -21.42
CA ASP A 46 63.83 -8.93 -20.68
C ASP A 46 63.11 -7.61 -20.32
N PRO A 47 61.88 -7.36 -20.80
CA PRO A 47 61.12 -6.16 -20.44
C PRO A 47 60.85 -6.03 -18.94
N VAL A 48 60.71 -7.15 -18.22
CA VAL A 48 60.46 -7.16 -16.77
C VAL A 48 61.70 -6.65 -16.03
N VAL A 49 62.90 -7.06 -16.44
CA VAL A 49 64.15 -6.57 -15.86
C VAL A 49 64.33 -5.07 -16.14
N ASN A 50 64.06 -4.63 -17.36
CA ASN A 50 64.09 -3.21 -17.72
C ASN A 50 63.05 -2.35 -16.99
N GLN A 51 61.92 -2.92 -16.57
CA GLN A 51 60.89 -2.21 -15.81
C GLN A 51 61.14 -2.22 -14.30
N TYR A 52 61.61 -3.33 -13.74
CA TYR A 52 61.61 -3.57 -12.29
C TYR A 52 63.01 -3.73 -11.65
N ALA A 53 64.09 -3.94 -12.42
CA ALA A 53 65.43 -4.20 -11.88
C ALA A 53 66.58 -3.50 -12.65
N GLN A 54 66.35 -2.25 -13.07
CA GLN A 54 67.33 -1.44 -13.80
C GLN A 54 68.67 -1.27 -13.05
N VAL A 55 68.63 -1.18 -11.71
CA VAL A 55 69.84 -1.02 -10.88
C VAL A 55 70.68 -2.30 -10.89
N GLU A 56 70.03 -3.44 -10.70
CA GLU A 56 70.67 -4.75 -10.71
C GLU A 56 71.20 -5.10 -12.12
N LEU A 57 70.44 -4.78 -13.17
CA LEU A 57 70.87 -4.92 -14.57
C LEU A 57 72.12 -4.08 -14.85
N LYS A 58 72.13 -2.80 -14.43
CA LYS A 58 73.31 -1.94 -14.57
C LYS A 58 74.52 -2.54 -13.87
N GLN A 59 74.37 -3.06 -12.65
CA GLN A 59 75.48 -3.72 -11.95
C GLN A 59 76.01 -4.97 -12.67
N ALA A 60 75.15 -5.70 -13.40
CA ALA A 60 75.54 -6.83 -14.24
C ALA A 60 76.33 -6.37 -15.48
N THR A 61 75.85 -5.34 -16.17
CA THR A 61 76.54 -4.72 -17.32
C THR A 61 77.89 -4.10 -16.91
N ASP A 62 77.95 -3.38 -15.80
CA ASP A 62 79.18 -2.79 -15.27
C ASP A 62 80.21 -3.87 -14.87
N ALA A 63 79.75 -5.05 -14.44
CA ALA A 63 80.62 -6.20 -14.13
C ALA A 63 81.12 -6.89 -15.40
N LEU A 64 80.26 -7.09 -16.40
CA LEU A 64 80.66 -7.63 -17.70
C LEU A 64 81.68 -6.71 -18.39
N ALA A 65 81.44 -5.40 -18.37
CA ALA A 65 82.37 -4.40 -18.91
C ALA A 65 83.70 -4.29 -18.14
N ARG A 66 83.86 -4.96 -16.98
CA ARG A 66 85.18 -5.19 -16.37
C ARG A 66 85.81 -6.47 -16.93
N ALA A 67 85.08 -7.58 -16.97
CA ALA A 67 85.55 -8.85 -17.52
C ALA A 67 85.99 -8.74 -19.00
N ASP A 68 85.25 -7.98 -19.83
CA ASP A 68 85.60 -7.72 -21.23
C ASP A 68 86.90 -6.91 -21.40
N ARG A 69 87.23 -6.03 -20.43
CA ARG A 69 88.48 -5.25 -20.44
C ARG A 69 89.66 -6.10 -19.98
N GLU A 70 89.51 -6.84 -18.89
CA GLU A 70 90.53 -7.78 -18.38
C GLU A 70 90.99 -8.76 -19.48
N TRP A 71 90.04 -9.30 -20.25
CA TRP A 71 90.33 -10.18 -21.37
C TRP A 71 90.97 -9.48 -22.59
N ALA A 72 90.71 -8.19 -22.77
CA ALA A 72 91.25 -7.41 -23.89
C ALA A 72 92.68 -6.93 -23.62
N ASP A 73 92.97 -6.53 -22.39
CA ASP A 73 94.22 -5.89 -21.98
C ASP A 73 95.31 -6.95 -21.68
N ASP A 74 95.11 -7.79 -20.65
CA ASP A 74 96.16 -8.70 -20.13
C ASP A 74 95.90 -10.20 -20.43
N ARG A 75 94.67 -10.58 -20.78
CA ARG A 75 94.24 -11.98 -21.00
C ARG A 75 94.42 -12.90 -19.78
N ASP A 76 94.36 -12.37 -18.56
CA ASP A 76 94.35 -13.20 -17.36
C ASP A 76 93.07 -14.05 -17.32
N GLU A 77 93.21 -15.36 -17.55
CA GLU A 77 92.08 -16.29 -17.53
C GLU A 77 91.45 -16.41 -16.14
N SER A 78 92.22 -16.29 -15.06
CA SER A 78 91.73 -16.46 -13.69
C SER A 78 90.85 -15.27 -13.29
N GLU A 79 91.35 -14.04 -13.45
CA GLU A 79 90.59 -12.84 -13.10
C GLU A 79 89.43 -12.63 -14.07
N THR A 80 89.60 -12.89 -15.37
CA THR A 80 88.48 -12.85 -16.34
C THR A 80 87.38 -13.86 -15.97
N ASN A 81 87.72 -15.10 -15.60
CA ASN A 81 86.74 -16.08 -15.16
C ASN A 81 86.01 -15.64 -13.88
N HIS A 82 86.71 -15.02 -12.92
CA HIS A 82 86.10 -14.48 -11.70
C HIS A 82 85.12 -13.33 -12.02
N LEU A 83 85.56 -12.34 -12.80
CA LEU A 83 84.73 -11.19 -13.19
C LEU A 83 83.53 -11.63 -14.04
N ALA A 84 83.70 -12.57 -14.96
CA ALA A 84 82.62 -13.16 -15.75
C ALA A 84 81.59 -13.91 -14.87
N TYR A 85 82.06 -14.68 -13.87
CA TYR A 85 81.18 -15.30 -12.88
C TYR A 85 80.35 -14.24 -12.11
N ILE A 86 80.99 -13.16 -11.64
CA ILE A 86 80.29 -12.07 -10.95
C ILE A 86 79.27 -11.38 -11.87
N ALA A 87 79.60 -11.16 -13.15
CA ALA A 87 78.69 -10.59 -14.12
C ALA A 87 77.46 -11.48 -14.37
N ARG A 88 77.67 -12.79 -14.57
CA ARG A 88 76.58 -13.78 -14.71
C ARG A 88 75.69 -13.83 -13.47
N GLN A 89 76.29 -13.90 -12.27
CA GLN A 89 75.56 -13.91 -11.01
C GLN A 89 74.71 -12.64 -10.81
N ARG A 90 75.21 -11.47 -11.24
CA ARG A 90 74.46 -10.21 -11.18
C ARG A 90 73.31 -10.16 -12.19
N ALA A 91 73.47 -10.75 -13.38
CA ALA A 91 72.36 -10.90 -14.33
C ALA A 91 71.25 -11.79 -13.77
N GLU A 92 71.59 -12.90 -13.11
CA GLU A 92 70.61 -13.76 -12.41
C GLU A 92 69.91 -13.02 -11.26
N ILE A 93 70.64 -12.21 -10.48
CA ILE A 93 70.06 -11.36 -9.43
C ILE A 93 69.09 -10.34 -10.04
N ALA A 94 69.43 -9.70 -11.16
CA ALA A 94 68.54 -8.77 -11.85
C ALA A 94 67.23 -9.44 -12.30
N THR A 95 67.31 -10.61 -12.93
CA THR A 95 66.15 -11.40 -13.36
C THR A 95 65.25 -11.79 -12.18
N ASN A 96 65.83 -12.26 -11.08
CA ASN A 96 65.07 -12.68 -9.90
C ASN A 96 64.45 -11.49 -9.14
N ALA A 97 65.19 -10.39 -8.97
CA ALA A 97 64.69 -9.17 -8.36
C ALA A 97 63.53 -8.55 -9.16
N ALA A 98 63.65 -8.56 -10.50
CA ALA A 98 62.60 -8.09 -11.41
C ALA A 98 61.31 -8.90 -11.26
N ARG A 99 61.43 -10.24 -11.29
CA ARG A 99 60.28 -11.14 -11.13
C ARG A 99 59.62 -10.98 -9.76
N SER A 100 60.39 -10.84 -8.68
CA SER A 100 59.84 -10.58 -7.34
C SER A 100 59.02 -9.29 -7.32
N ARG A 101 59.61 -8.18 -7.77
CA ARG A 101 58.95 -6.86 -7.78
C ARG A 101 57.72 -6.81 -8.70
N GLN A 102 57.73 -7.55 -9.81
CA GLN A 102 56.55 -7.72 -10.67
C GLN A 102 55.43 -8.47 -9.94
N LEU A 103 55.75 -9.57 -9.25
CA LEU A 103 54.78 -10.31 -8.45
C LEU A 103 54.21 -9.45 -7.32
N ASP A 104 55.05 -8.69 -6.62
CA ASP A 104 54.62 -7.74 -5.58
C ASP A 104 53.65 -6.69 -6.14
N ALA A 105 53.96 -6.08 -7.30
CA ALA A 105 53.09 -5.13 -7.97
C ALA A 105 51.73 -5.76 -8.38
N ASN A 106 51.75 -6.99 -8.90
CA ASN A 106 50.53 -7.73 -9.25
C ASN A 106 49.67 -8.04 -8.01
N ILE A 107 50.30 -8.40 -6.88
CA ILE A 107 49.61 -8.65 -5.60
C ILE A 107 48.96 -7.36 -5.08
N GLN A 108 49.66 -6.22 -5.13
CA GLN A 108 49.10 -4.93 -4.72
C GLN A 108 47.92 -4.51 -5.60
N GLN A 109 48.03 -4.69 -6.92
CA GLN A 109 46.93 -4.41 -7.84
C GLN A 109 45.72 -5.31 -7.54
N ALA A 110 45.92 -6.63 -7.43
CA ALA A 110 44.85 -7.58 -7.12
C ALA A 110 44.20 -7.31 -5.75
N GLY A 111 44.97 -6.91 -4.74
CA GLY A 111 44.46 -6.48 -3.44
C GLY A 111 43.55 -5.25 -3.56
N SER A 112 44.00 -4.22 -4.28
CA SER A 112 43.22 -3.00 -4.52
C SER A 112 41.91 -3.25 -5.31
N GLU A 113 41.93 -4.23 -6.21
CA GLU A 113 40.75 -4.65 -6.97
C GLU A 113 39.77 -5.44 -6.10
N ALA A 114 40.28 -6.38 -5.29
CA ALA A 114 39.48 -7.14 -4.33
C ALA A 114 38.80 -6.22 -3.28
N ASP A 115 39.51 -5.20 -2.78
CA ASP A 115 38.94 -4.23 -1.85
C ASP A 115 37.87 -3.33 -2.52
N ARG A 116 38.07 -2.93 -3.79
CA ARG A 116 37.04 -2.21 -4.57
C ARG A 116 35.78 -3.05 -4.76
N ILE A 117 35.93 -4.33 -5.15
CA ILE A 117 34.81 -5.26 -5.32
C ILE A 117 34.07 -5.48 -3.99
N ARG A 118 34.83 -5.70 -2.90
CA ARG A 118 34.26 -5.85 -1.54
C ARG A 118 33.48 -4.61 -1.10
N LEU A 119 34.03 -3.42 -1.34
CA LEU A 119 33.35 -2.15 -1.01
C LEU A 119 32.08 -1.97 -1.83
N GLN A 120 32.13 -2.20 -3.14
CA GLN A 120 30.94 -2.13 -4.01
C GLN A 120 29.83 -3.09 -3.58
N ALA A 121 30.19 -4.34 -3.22
CA ALA A 121 29.23 -5.31 -2.70
C ALA A 121 28.58 -4.83 -1.39
N ARG A 122 29.36 -4.26 -0.46
CA ARG A 122 28.84 -3.67 0.78
C ARG A 122 27.96 -2.44 0.55
N THR A 123 28.29 -1.58 -0.42
CA THR A 123 27.43 -0.46 -0.81
C THR A 123 26.10 -0.94 -1.37
N GLN A 124 26.11 -1.91 -2.29
CA GLN A 124 24.89 -2.50 -2.84
C GLN A 124 24.02 -3.18 -1.76
N GLU A 125 24.62 -3.92 -0.83
CA GLU A 125 23.92 -4.52 0.31
C GLU A 125 23.27 -3.45 1.20
N ALA A 126 24.01 -2.37 1.54
CA ALA A 126 23.51 -1.28 2.35
C ALA A 126 22.37 -0.51 1.67
N ASP A 127 22.45 -0.26 0.36
CA ASP A 127 21.41 0.43 -0.39
C ASP A 127 20.15 -0.44 -0.57
N GLN A 128 20.30 -1.75 -0.78
CA GLN A 128 19.18 -2.68 -0.72
C GLN A 128 18.52 -2.72 0.66
N ALA A 129 19.31 -2.72 1.74
CA ALA A 129 18.80 -2.69 3.11
C ALA A 129 18.02 -1.39 3.39
N ARG A 130 18.55 -0.23 2.96
CA ARG A 130 17.87 1.08 3.03
C ARG A 130 16.53 1.07 2.28
N LEU A 131 16.50 0.57 1.05
CA LEU A 131 15.27 0.49 0.25
C LEU A 131 14.22 -0.42 0.91
N ARG A 132 14.62 -1.59 1.41
CA ARG A 132 13.73 -2.50 2.16
C ARG A 132 13.19 -1.84 3.43
N ALA A 133 14.02 -1.11 4.17
CA ALA A 133 13.59 -0.38 5.37
C ALA A 133 12.58 0.74 5.03
N GLN A 134 12.81 1.52 3.97
CA GLN A 134 11.88 2.54 3.49
C GLN A 134 10.54 1.93 3.05
N GLN A 135 10.57 0.81 2.32
CA GLN A 135 9.36 0.08 1.92
C GLN A 135 8.58 -0.45 3.12
N ALA A 136 9.26 -1.04 4.11
CA ALA A 136 8.65 -1.50 5.35
C ALA A 136 8.02 -0.35 6.15
N GLN A 137 8.69 0.80 6.25
CA GLN A 137 8.15 2.01 6.90
C GLN A 137 6.92 2.55 6.16
N ALA A 138 6.94 2.62 4.83
CA ALA A 138 5.78 3.03 4.03
C ALA A 138 4.59 2.07 4.20
N GLN A 139 4.85 0.76 4.24
CA GLN A 139 3.82 -0.25 4.52
C GLN A 139 3.24 -0.10 5.92
N ALA A 140 4.07 0.11 6.95
CA ALA A 140 3.64 0.34 8.33
C ALA A 140 2.74 1.57 8.45
N MET A 141 3.17 2.73 7.93
CA MET A 141 2.34 3.96 7.91
C MET A 141 1.00 3.74 7.20
N SER A 142 0.99 2.99 6.08
CA SER A 142 -0.26 2.68 5.38
C SER A 142 -1.20 1.74 6.16
N ALA A 143 -0.64 0.85 6.99
CA ALA A 143 -1.39 -0.03 7.86
C ALA A 143 -1.97 0.73 9.06
N GLU A 144 -1.20 1.63 9.67
CA GLU A 144 -1.64 2.53 10.74
C GLU A 144 -2.79 3.44 10.27
N GLN A 145 -2.67 4.05 9.09
CA GLN A 145 -3.75 4.85 8.49
C GLN A 145 -5.04 4.04 8.26
N ARG A 146 -4.92 2.80 7.79
CA ARG A 146 -6.08 1.90 7.62
C ARG A 146 -6.72 1.53 8.96
N ALA A 147 -5.93 1.24 9.99
CA ALA A 147 -6.42 0.95 11.33
C ALA A 147 -7.12 2.16 11.95
N ALA A 148 -6.54 3.36 11.83
CA ALA A 148 -7.16 4.61 12.27
C ALA A 148 -8.50 4.89 11.56
N GLN A 149 -8.57 4.68 10.24
CA GLN A 149 -9.82 4.83 9.49
C GLN A 149 -10.87 3.79 9.92
N GLN A 150 -10.47 2.54 10.15
CA GLN A 150 -11.39 1.50 10.66
C GLN A 150 -11.92 1.86 12.05
N GLN A 151 -11.07 2.38 12.93
CA GLN A 151 -11.47 2.85 14.26
C GLN A 151 -12.44 4.04 14.18
N ALA A 152 -12.17 5.01 13.31
CA ALA A 152 -13.06 6.15 13.06
C ALA A 152 -14.42 5.73 12.47
N ASN A 153 -14.42 4.76 11.56
CA ASN A 153 -15.67 4.20 11.02
C ASN A 153 -16.46 3.45 12.09
N ALA A 154 -15.77 2.70 12.98
CA ALA A 154 -16.40 1.98 14.07
C ALA A 154 -17.01 2.92 15.13
N THR A 155 -16.32 3.99 15.52
CA THR A 155 -16.88 4.99 16.45
C THR A 155 -18.05 5.75 15.84
N ALA A 156 -17.99 6.09 14.54
CA ALA A 156 -19.12 6.68 13.82
C ALA A 156 -20.34 5.74 13.78
N ALA A 157 -20.14 4.46 13.50
CA ALA A 157 -21.21 3.46 13.49
C ALA A 157 -21.85 3.27 14.88
N LEU A 158 -21.05 3.24 15.95
CA LEU A 158 -21.54 3.18 17.33
C LEU A 158 -22.34 4.42 17.72
N ALA A 159 -21.88 5.62 17.34
CA ALA A 159 -22.61 6.87 17.58
C ALA A 159 -23.96 6.90 16.83
N GLN A 160 -23.99 6.45 15.57
CA GLN A 160 -25.22 6.31 14.79
C GLN A 160 -26.18 5.29 15.41
N ALA A 161 -25.67 4.15 15.89
CA ALA A 161 -26.48 3.13 16.56
C ALA A 161 -27.11 3.67 17.87
N SER A 162 -26.35 4.40 18.69
CA SER A 162 -26.89 5.06 19.89
C SER A 162 -27.98 6.06 19.52
N ALA A 163 -27.72 6.96 18.56
CA ALA A 163 -28.70 7.96 18.13
C ALA A 163 -29.98 7.32 17.56
N ALA A 164 -29.87 6.18 16.87
CA ALA A 164 -31.02 5.41 16.41
C ALA A 164 -31.81 4.80 17.59
N GLN A 165 -31.13 4.23 18.59
CA GLN A 165 -31.76 3.71 19.80
C GLN A 165 -32.44 4.81 20.64
N ASP A 166 -31.85 6.00 20.72
CA ASP A 166 -32.46 7.17 21.37
C ASP A 166 -33.74 7.60 20.64
N ARG A 167 -33.70 7.64 19.30
CA ARG A 167 -34.87 7.95 18.46
C ARG A 167 -36.00 6.92 18.62
N VAL A 168 -35.67 5.63 18.67
CA VAL A 168 -36.66 4.57 18.92
C VAL A 168 -37.27 4.72 20.32
N ARG A 169 -36.46 4.90 21.36
CA ARG A 169 -36.95 5.11 22.75
C ARG A 169 -37.84 6.35 22.87
N ALA A 170 -37.50 7.44 22.18
CA ALA A 170 -38.31 8.65 22.13
C ALA A 170 -39.67 8.40 21.44
N LEU A 171 -39.68 7.71 20.30
CA LEU A 171 -40.91 7.35 19.60
C LEU A 171 -41.81 6.46 20.46
N GLU A 172 -41.26 5.40 21.07
CA GLU A 172 -42.02 4.55 21.99
C GLU A 172 -42.63 5.32 23.17
N ALA A 173 -41.89 6.29 23.72
CA ALA A 173 -42.39 7.13 24.80
C ALA A 173 -43.57 7.99 24.33
N GLN A 174 -43.51 8.55 23.11
CA GLN A 174 -44.64 9.27 22.51
C GLN A 174 -45.85 8.35 22.29
N LEU A 175 -45.65 7.11 21.81
CA LEU A 175 -46.75 6.18 21.60
C LEU A 175 -47.42 5.77 22.92
N ARG A 176 -46.64 5.54 23.99
CA ARG A 176 -47.15 5.28 25.34
C ARG A 176 -47.94 6.47 25.89
N ASP A 177 -47.46 7.70 25.70
CA ASP A 177 -48.13 8.93 26.19
C ASP A 177 -49.48 9.22 25.48
N LEU A 178 -49.65 8.68 24.27
CA LEU A 178 -50.89 8.74 23.48
C LEU A 178 -51.84 7.56 23.74
N GLU A 179 -51.48 6.61 24.60
CA GLU A 179 -52.20 5.33 24.78
C GLU A 179 -52.37 4.56 23.44
N ALA A 180 -51.45 4.76 22.48
CA ALA A 180 -51.55 4.25 21.11
C ALA A 180 -51.15 2.77 21.02
N GLN A 181 -51.99 1.97 20.37
CA GLN A 181 -51.75 0.53 20.12
C GLN A 181 -51.46 0.30 18.64
N GLN A 182 -50.43 -0.49 18.33
CA GLN A 182 -50.16 -0.88 16.94
C GLN A 182 -51.07 -2.05 16.55
N THR A 183 -51.81 -1.89 15.46
CA THR A 183 -52.78 -2.87 14.95
C THR A 183 -52.58 -3.08 13.45
N GLU A 184 -53.18 -4.13 12.87
CA GLU A 184 -53.21 -4.33 11.41
C GLU A 184 -53.88 -3.20 10.62
N ARG A 185 -54.64 -2.33 11.31
CA ARG A 185 -55.35 -1.18 10.73
C ARG A 185 -54.50 0.08 10.69
N GLY A 186 -53.39 0.12 11.43
CA GLY A 186 -52.59 1.31 11.73
C GLY A 186 -52.36 1.47 13.24
N LEU A 187 -51.94 2.66 13.67
CA LEU A 187 -51.88 3.03 15.08
C LEU A 187 -53.29 3.40 15.56
N LEU A 188 -53.85 2.62 16.48
CA LEU A 188 -55.14 2.85 17.10
C LEU A 188 -54.99 3.64 18.41
N VAL A 189 -55.63 4.80 18.50
CA VAL A 189 -55.82 5.56 19.74
C VAL A 189 -57.30 5.53 20.09
N THR A 190 -57.65 5.09 21.30
CA THR A 190 -59.05 4.96 21.73
C THR A 190 -59.44 6.04 22.73
N LEU A 191 -60.43 6.85 22.37
CA LEU A 191 -61.01 7.90 23.20
C LEU A 191 -62.32 7.41 23.82
N GLY A 192 -62.35 7.15 25.12
CA GLY A 192 -63.54 6.66 25.83
C GLY A 192 -64.60 7.74 26.14
N ASP A 193 -65.76 7.30 26.64
CA ASP A 193 -66.97 8.10 26.89
C ASP A 193 -66.76 9.36 27.74
N VAL A 194 -65.78 9.35 28.66
CA VAL A 194 -65.41 10.47 29.54
C VAL A 194 -65.06 11.76 28.75
N LEU A 195 -64.77 11.63 27.45
CA LEU A 195 -64.44 12.75 26.59
C LEU A 195 -65.66 13.44 25.95
N PHE A 196 -66.89 12.97 26.20
CA PHE A 196 -68.13 13.57 25.71
C PHE A 196 -69.11 13.84 26.84
N ALA A 197 -69.88 14.93 26.74
CA ALA A 197 -71.01 15.15 27.64
C ALA A 197 -72.13 14.12 27.40
N PHE A 198 -72.87 13.76 28.46
CA PHE A 198 -73.91 12.72 28.42
C PHE A 198 -74.96 12.99 27.33
N ASN A 199 -75.22 11.99 26.47
CA ASN A 199 -76.09 12.08 25.28
C ASN A 199 -75.76 13.22 24.29
N LYS A 200 -74.53 13.76 24.32
CA LYS A 200 -74.07 14.80 23.39
C LYS A 200 -72.88 14.32 22.54
N ALA A 201 -72.63 15.08 21.48
CA ALA A 201 -71.39 15.06 20.69
C ALA A 201 -70.41 16.18 21.09
N GLU A 202 -70.77 16.98 22.10
CA GLU A 202 -69.95 18.05 22.68
C GLU A 202 -68.80 17.43 23.49
N LEU A 203 -67.56 17.80 23.15
CA LEU A 203 -66.35 17.33 23.81
C LEU A 203 -66.22 17.94 25.21
N SER A 204 -65.84 17.13 26.19
CA SER A 204 -65.62 17.58 27.56
C SER A 204 -64.30 18.35 27.70
N ALA A 205 -64.15 19.16 28.74
CA ALA A 205 -62.89 19.86 29.03
C ALA A 205 -61.71 18.88 29.24
N GLN A 206 -62.02 17.68 29.75
CA GLN A 206 -61.10 16.56 29.94
C GLN A 206 -60.56 15.98 28.62
N ALA A 207 -61.24 16.23 27.49
CA ALA A 207 -60.78 15.82 26.17
C ALA A 207 -59.62 16.70 25.65
N ALA A 208 -59.55 17.97 26.05
CA ALA A 208 -58.60 18.92 25.48
C ALA A 208 -57.13 18.45 25.59
N PRO A 209 -56.59 18.02 26.76
CA PRO A 209 -55.19 17.59 26.86
C PRO A 209 -54.85 16.37 25.98
N ARG A 210 -55.80 15.43 25.81
CA ARG A 210 -55.61 14.26 24.94
C ARG A 210 -55.59 14.66 23.46
N LEU A 211 -56.48 15.57 23.07
CA LEU A 211 -56.54 16.11 21.70
C LEU A 211 -55.34 17.02 21.39
N ASP A 212 -54.81 17.74 22.37
CA ASP A 212 -53.60 18.57 22.24
C ASP A 212 -52.37 17.68 21.99
N LYS A 213 -52.18 16.62 22.80
CA LYS A 213 -51.12 15.61 22.60
C LYS A 213 -51.21 14.97 21.20
N LEU A 214 -52.40 14.51 20.83
CA LEU A 214 -52.65 13.89 19.52
C LEU A 214 -52.36 14.87 18.37
N ALA A 215 -52.85 16.10 18.43
CA ALA A 215 -52.56 17.11 17.41
C ALA A 215 -51.06 17.42 17.30
N ASN A 216 -50.35 17.49 18.43
CA ASN A 216 -48.90 17.71 18.45
C ASN A 216 -48.11 16.54 17.86
N PHE A 217 -48.57 15.30 18.02
CA PHE A 217 -48.03 14.15 17.30
C PHE A 217 -48.30 14.25 15.79
N LEU A 218 -49.53 14.57 15.39
CA LEU A 218 -49.92 14.64 13.98
C LEU A 218 -49.29 15.81 13.19
N LYS A 219 -48.79 16.83 13.90
CA LYS A 219 -47.93 17.88 13.34
C LYS A 219 -46.49 17.42 13.08
N GLN A 220 -45.96 16.52 13.91
CA GLN A 220 -44.62 15.93 13.71
C GLN A 220 -44.61 14.93 12.54
N PHE A 221 -45.77 14.33 12.23
CA PHE A 221 -45.95 13.39 11.12
C PHE A 221 -46.97 13.92 10.10
N PRO A 222 -46.63 14.95 9.30
CA PRO A 222 -47.58 15.64 8.40
C PRO A 222 -48.18 14.73 7.31
N ASP A 223 -47.47 13.69 6.89
CA ASP A 223 -47.90 12.81 5.79
C ASP A 223 -48.91 11.73 6.22
N ARG A 224 -49.07 11.49 7.52
CA ARG A 224 -49.95 10.42 8.04
C ARG A 224 -51.42 10.80 7.90
N LYS A 225 -52.20 9.95 7.23
CA LYS A 225 -53.67 10.06 7.16
C LYS A 225 -54.34 9.46 8.39
N LEU A 226 -55.58 9.86 8.63
CA LEU A 226 -56.38 9.51 9.80
C LEU A 226 -57.79 9.06 9.42
N LEU A 227 -58.29 8.12 10.21
CA LEU A 227 -59.67 7.66 10.20
C LEU A 227 -60.23 7.74 11.62
N ILE A 228 -61.31 8.49 11.81
CA ILE A 228 -61.98 8.67 13.09
C ILE A 228 -63.31 7.92 13.03
N GLU A 229 -63.53 7.03 13.98
CA GLU A 229 -64.69 6.13 14.01
C GLU A 229 -65.44 6.26 15.33
N GLY A 230 -66.66 6.77 15.28
CA GLY A 230 -67.53 6.88 16.45
C GLY A 230 -68.32 5.60 16.70
N TYR A 231 -68.50 5.26 17.97
CA TYR A 231 -69.31 4.13 18.43
C TYR A 231 -70.23 4.54 19.60
N THR A 232 -71.37 3.86 19.72
CA THR A 232 -72.31 3.99 20.85
C THR A 232 -72.43 2.67 21.61
N ASP A 233 -73.10 2.69 22.75
CA ASP A 233 -73.64 1.47 23.34
C ASP A 233 -74.93 1.04 22.62
N SER A 234 -75.58 -0.01 23.13
CA SER A 234 -76.81 -0.57 22.58
C SER A 234 -78.09 0.21 22.89
N VAL A 235 -78.05 1.32 23.64
CA VAL A 235 -79.25 2.05 24.08
C VAL A 235 -79.72 3.00 22.98
N GLY A 236 -81.02 3.01 22.68
CA GLY A 236 -81.61 3.83 21.62
C GLY A 236 -81.74 3.12 20.27
N SER A 237 -82.32 3.80 19.29
CA SER A 237 -82.55 3.25 17.95
C SER A 237 -81.28 3.27 17.08
N ASP A 238 -81.26 2.45 16.04
CA ASP A 238 -80.08 2.30 15.17
C ASP A 238 -79.77 3.59 14.39
N GLY A 239 -80.80 4.30 13.94
CA GLY A 239 -80.67 5.61 13.30
C GLY A 239 -80.12 6.66 14.27
N TYR A 240 -80.70 6.77 15.47
CA TYR A 240 -80.21 7.69 16.51
C TYR A 240 -78.74 7.44 16.86
N ASN A 241 -78.37 6.17 17.02
CA ASN A 241 -77.00 5.79 17.35
C ASN A 241 -76.02 6.04 16.19
N ARG A 242 -76.44 5.81 14.93
CA ARG A 242 -75.66 6.19 13.75
C ARG A 242 -75.35 7.69 13.76
N GLU A 243 -76.38 8.53 13.83
CA GLU A 243 -76.24 10.00 13.86
C GLU A 243 -75.44 10.52 15.07
N LEU A 244 -75.60 9.91 16.25
CA LEU A 244 -74.84 10.28 17.45
C LEU A 244 -73.36 9.94 17.30
N SER A 245 -73.05 8.74 16.80
CA SER A 245 -71.66 8.31 16.57
C SER A 245 -70.95 9.15 15.50
N GLU A 246 -71.64 9.51 14.42
CA GLU A 246 -71.10 10.32 13.34
C GLU A 246 -70.81 11.75 13.80
N ARG A 247 -71.75 12.39 14.53
CA ARG A 247 -71.50 13.70 15.15
C ARG A 247 -70.35 13.68 16.15
N ARG A 248 -70.17 12.60 16.91
CA ARG A 248 -69.02 12.42 17.83
C ARG A 248 -67.70 12.31 17.07
N ALA A 249 -67.64 11.54 15.99
CA ALA A 249 -66.45 11.44 15.13
C ALA A 249 -66.11 12.80 14.48
N GLN A 250 -67.13 13.50 13.97
CA GLN A 250 -66.98 14.84 13.39
C GLN A 250 -66.50 15.88 14.41
N ALA A 251 -67.01 15.86 15.65
CA ALA A 251 -66.54 16.76 16.71
C ALA A 251 -65.04 16.56 17.02
N VAL A 252 -64.54 15.32 17.02
CA VAL A 252 -63.10 15.03 17.19
C VAL A 252 -62.30 15.52 15.99
N ARG A 253 -62.78 15.29 14.76
CA ARG A 253 -62.17 15.83 13.53
C ARG A 253 -62.00 17.34 13.64
N ASP A 254 -63.08 18.06 13.93
CA ASP A 254 -63.09 19.52 13.92
C ASP A 254 -62.23 20.09 15.07
N ALA A 255 -62.21 19.42 16.23
CA ALA A 255 -61.30 19.77 17.33
C ALA A 255 -59.81 19.55 17.01
N LEU A 256 -59.47 18.58 16.14
CA LEU A 256 -58.10 18.39 15.62
C LEU A 256 -57.76 19.42 14.53
N VAL A 257 -58.72 19.77 13.66
CA VAL A 257 -58.55 20.84 12.65
C VAL A 257 -58.33 22.19 13.31
N GLN A 258 -59.10 22.54 14.35
CA GLN A 258 -58.88 23.75 15.16
C GLN A 258 -57.49 23.78 15.82
N ARG A 259 -56.89 22.62 16.11
CA ARG A 259 -55.52 22.50 16.63
C ARG A 259 -54.45 22.59 15.55
N GLY A 260 -54.82 22.73 14.27
CA GLY A 260 -53.89 22.87 13.14
C GLY A 260 -53.46 21.53 12.51
N VAL A 261 -54.26 20.47 12.65
CA VAL A 261 -54.12 19.28 11.79
C VAL A 261 -54.89 19.55 10.49
N ASP A 262 -54.27 19.33 9.33
CA ASP A 262 -54.96 19.51 8.06
C ASP A 262 -56.14 18.52 7.92
N GLY A 263 -57.34 19.08 7.76
CA GLY A 263 -58.59 18.32 7.63
C GLY A 263 -58.69 17.48 6.35
N SER A 264 -57.83 17.72 5.34
CA SER A 264 -57.72 16.86 4.15
C SER A 264 -57.22 15.44 4.49
N ARG A 265 -56.50 15.31 5.62
CA ARG A 265 -55.92 14.07 6.12
C ARG A 265 -56.91 13.23 6.95
N ILE A 266 -58.07 13.79 7.31
CA ILE A 266 -58.98 13.22 8.31
C ILE A 266 -60.32 12.82 7.67
N ALA A 267 -60.57 11.52 7.60
CA ALA A 267 -61.91 10.97 7.38
C ALA A 267 -62.59 10.68 8.73
N ALA A 268 -63.91 10.85 8.81
CA ALA A 268 -64.71 10.61 10.02
C ALA A 268 -65.98 9.83 9.66
N PHE A 269 -66.32 8.81 10.45
CA PHE A 269 -67.48 7.94 10.23
C PHE A 269 -68.16 7.56 11.56
N GLY A 270 -69.49 7.44 11.54
CA GLY A 270 -70.26 6.87 12.64
C GLY A 270 -70.64 5.41 12.38
N TYR A 271 -70.32 4.51 13.31
CA TYR A 271 -70.68 3.08 13.25
C TYR A 271 -71.90 2.70 14.12
N GLY A 272 -72.43 3.65 14.89
CA GLY A 272 -73.51 3.43 15.86
C GLY A 272 -73.15 2.35 16.88
N LYS A 273 -74.10 1.47 17.19
CA LYS A 273 -73.94 0.37 18.15
C LYS A 273 -73.24 -0.88 17.58
N SER A 274 -72.76 -0.82 16.33
CA SER A 274 -72.04 -1.96 15.72
C SER A 274 -70.65 -2.12 16.33
N HIS A 275 -70.05 -3.30 16.18
CA HIS A 275 -68.70 -3.60 16.65
C HIS A 275 -68.45 -3.27 18.14
N PRO A 276 -69.24 -3.85 19.07
CA PRO A 276 -68.97 -3.72 20.50
C PRO A 276 -67.61 -4.33 20.86
N VAL A 277 -66.95 -3.73 21.85
CA VAL A 277 -65.66 -4.18 22.43
C VAL A 277 -65.83 -4.77 23.83
N ALA A 278 -66.98 -4.53 24.47
CA ALA A 278 -67.37 -5.10 25.75
C ALA A 278 -68.86 -5.47 25.73
N ASP A 279 -69.34 -6.12 26.78
CA ASP A 279 -70.75 -6.45 26.92
C ASP A 279 -71.64 -5.19 26.99
N ASN A 280 -72.93 -5.34 26.69
CA ASN A 280 -73.89 -4.22 26.77
C ASN A 280 -74.86 -4.33 27.96
N ALA A 281 -74.73 -5.36 28.80
CA ALA A 281 -75.57 -5.58 29.96
C ALA A 281 -75.08 -4.77 31.18
N SER A 282 -73.77 -4.69 31.39
CA SER A 282 -73.12 -3.91 32.43
C SER A 282 -73.05 -2.41 32.08
N PRO A 283 -73.20 -1.50 33.06
CA PRO A 283 -72.88 -0.07 32.87
C PRO A 283 -71.44 0.17 32.36
N GLU A 284 -70.49 -0.64 32.84
CA GLU A 284 -69.07 -0.56 32.53
C GLU A 284 -68.78 -0.94 31.08
N GLY A 285 -69.33 -2.06 30.61
CA GLY A 285 -69.20 -2.51 29.22
C GLY A 285 -69.86 -1.56 28.24
N ARG A 286 -71.04 -1.00 28.59
CA ARG A 286 -71.63 0.11 27.81
C ARG A 286 -70.72 1.34 27.75
N ALA A 287 -70.05 1.70 28.84
CA ALA A 287 -69.09 2.81 28.85
C ALA A 287 -67.85 2.55 27.97
N MET A 288 -67.38 1.30 27.87
CA MET A 288 -66.33 0.92 26.92
C MET A 288 -66.81 0.96 25.46
N ASN A 289 -68.07 0.62 25.21
CA ASN A 289 -68.65 0.67 23.86
C ASN A 289 -68.86 2.10 23.35
N ARG A 290 -69.21 3.06 24.23
CA ARG A 290 -69.26 4.50 23.93
C ARG A 290 -67.84 5.07 23.79
N ARG A 291 -67.24 4.95 22.60
CA ARG A 291 -65.87 5.37 22.30
C ARG A 291 -65.75 6.03 20.93
N VAL A 292 -64.63 6.71 20.69
CA VAL A 292 -64.14 7.05 19.36
C VAL A 292 -62.79 6.36 19.16
N GLU A 293 -62.69 5.52 18.14
CA GLU A 293 -61.41 4.95 17.68
C GLU A 293 -60.78 5.92 16.68
N ILE A 294 -59.49 6.23 16.83
CA ILE A 294 -58.72 7.04 15.88
C ILE A 294 -57.63 6.14 15.33
N VAL A 295 -57.74 5.77 14.06
CA VAL A 295 -56.73 5.00 13.35
C VAL A 295 -55.84 5.96 12.57
N ILE A 296 -54.55 5.95 12.87
CA ILE A 296 -53.52 6.75 12.23
C ILE A 296 -52.71 5.83 11.32
N ALA A 297 -52.41 6.27 10.10
CA ALA A 297 -51.54 5.51 9.20
C ALA A 297 -50.19 5.18 9.86
N ASP A 298 -49.76 3.92 9.76
CA ASP A 298 -48.43 3.50 10.24
C ASP A 298 -47.31 3.92 9.28
N ASP A 299 -46.05 3.65 9.63
CA ASP A 299 -44.88 3.97 8.80
C ASP A 299 -44.82 3.19 7.46
N LYS A 300 -45.72 2.23 7.24
CA LYS A 300 -45.90 1.50 5.98
C LYS A 300 -47.09 2.02 5.17
N GLY A 301 -47.81 3.02 5.68
CA GLY A 301 -49.01 3.60 5.06
C GLY A 301 -50.30 2.81 5.31
N ASN A 302 -50.30 1.83 6.22
CA ASN A 302 -51.50 1.04 6.51
C ASN A 302 -52.54 1.90 7.24
N LEU A 303 -53.71 2.08 6.62
CA LEU A 303 -54.89 2.73 7.20
C LEU A 303 -56.14 1.95 6.78
N ARG A 304 -56.86 1.35 7.74
CA ARG A 304 -58.07 0.55 7.47
C ARG A 304 -59.21 0.84 8.45
N GLY A 305 -60.43 0.99 7.93
CA GLY A 305 -61.66 1.02 8.73
C GLY A 305 -62.04 -0.34 9.32
N ARG A 306 -63.15 -0.36 10.07
CA ARG A 306 -63.87 -1.60 10.38
C ARG A 306 -64.77 -2.03 9.23
#